data_AF-A0A2W6ALK6-F1
#
_entry.id   AF-A0A2W6ALK6-F1
#
_cell.length_a   1.000
_cell.length_b   1.000
_cell.length_c   1.000
_cell.angle_alpha   90.00
_cell.angle_beta   90.00
_cell.angle_gamma   90.00
#
_symmetry.space_group_name_H-M   'P 1'
#
loop_
_entity.id
_entity.type
_entity.pdbx_description
1 polymer ?
#
loop_
_entity_poly.entity_id
_entity_poly.type
_entity_poly.pdbx_seq_one_letter_code
_entity_poly.pdbx_strand_id
1 'polypeptide(L)'
;MASNPNAQAGALPDAARWRLNDLEQRAASGRVLATTDLSVDEFLLLRRAGFEPVGMVVGSSVYHVGIQSGSWKQNQELQVLTSAMYNARELAMSRMEAEAQALGASGVVGVKLTIRFLEWGTDIGEFIAIGTAVRHSGGQDWRADGGIPFTSDLSGQAFYKLIVSGFRPLGLVVGNCVYHMAHQSFGTVLRQIGQNTEIAPFTQALYEARELAMSRMQAEAERASATSVVETRIEVATHVWSSHIMEFLSIGTAIRPTNGELTVLEPQVVLSLDG
;
A
#
# COMPACT_ATOMS: atom_id res chain seq x y z
N MET A 1 29.85 -17.29 8.23
CA MET A 1 28.80 -16.75 9.11
C MET A 1 27.75 -16.11 8.21
N ALA A 2 26.70 -16.84 7.87
CA ALA A 2 25.62 -16.31 7.06
C ALA A 2 24.77 -15.38 7.94
N SER A 3 24.76 -14.09 7.63
CA SER A 3 23.89 -13.11 8.27
C SER A 3 22.43 -13.54 8.11
N ASN A 4 21.71 -13.65 9.22
CA ASN A 4 20.30 -14.01 9.24
C ASN A 4 19.48 -12.96 8.48
N PRO A 5 18.88 -13.27 7.32
CA PRO A 5 18.19 -12.27 6.48
C PRO A 5 16.99 -11.63 7.18
N ASN A 6 16.41 -12.32 8.19
CA ASN A 6 15.30 -11.78 8.98
C ASN A 6 15.73 -10.70 10.00
N ALA A 7 17.02 -10.61 10.35
CA ALA A 7 17.50 -9.54 11.24
C ALA A 7 17.57 -8.17 10.53
N GLN A 8 17.54 -8.15 9.19
CA GLN A 8 17.55 -6.94 8.38
C GLN A 8 16.12 -6.44 8.04
N ALA A 9 15.08 -7.21 8.37
CA ALA A 9 13.69 -6.97 7.97
C ALA A 9 13.01 -5.77 8.66
N GLY A 10 13.69 -5.07 9.55
CA GLY A 10 13.23 -3.82 10.17
C GLY A 10 14.37 -2.81 10.44
N ALA A 11 15.56 -3.04 9.88
CA ALA A 11 16.68 -2.13 10.07
C ALA A 11 16.55 -0.92 9.15
N LEU A 12 16.55 0.29 9.73
CA LEU A 12 16.54 1.54 8.98
C LEU A 12 17.75 1.64 8.05
N PRO A 13 17.56 2.00 6.77
CA PRO A 13 18.68 2.27 5.87
C PRO A 13 19.60 3.38 6.39
N ASP A 14 20.89 3.32 6.03
CA ASP A 14 21.91 4.27 6.49
C ASP A 14 21.54 5.74 6.21
N ALA A 15 21.04 6.02 5.01
CA ALA A 15 20.60 7.36 4.61
C ALA A 15 19.40 7.84 5.44
N ALA A 16 18.45 6.96 5.76
CA ALA A 16 17.30 7.28 6.61
C ALA A 16 17.77 7.68 8.01
N ARG A 17 18.66 6.89 8.62
CA ARG A 17 19.23 7.18 9.94
C ARG A 17 19.96 8.53 9.98
N TRP A 18 20.75 8.83 8.95
CA TRP A 18 21.46 10.11 8.87
C TRP A 18 20.49 11.30 8.84
N ARG A 19 19.44 11.22 8.02
CA ARG A 19 18.41 12.26 7.93
C ARG A 19 17.65 12.43 9.25
N LEU A 20 17.28 11.33 9.92
CA LEU A 20 16.60 11.37 11.20
C LEU A 20 17.47 12.07 12.27
N ASN A 21 18.76 11.75 12.34
CA ASN A 21 19.69 12.41 13.25
C ASN A 21 19.81 13.92 12.98
N ASP A 22 19.83 14.34 11.71
CA ASP A 22 19.83 15.76 11.34
C ASP A 22 18.52 16.47 11.76
N LEU A 23 17.37 15.80 11.61
CA LEU A 23 16.08 16.32 12.08
C LEU A 23 16.03 16.45 13.61
N GLU A 24 16.53 15.47 14.35
CA GLU A 24 16.60 15.53 15.82
C GLU A 24 17.49 16.68 16.30
N GLN A 25 18.66 16.87 15.68
CA GLN A 25 19.56 17.98 16.00
C GLN A 25 18.92 19.35 15.73
N ARG A 26 18.17 19.48 14.62
CA ARG A 26 17.44 20.71 14.29
C ARG A 26 16.26 20.94 15.24
N ALA A 27 15.54 19.90 15.63
CA ALA A 27 14.48 19.99 16.62
C ALA A 27 15.02 20.47 17.97
N ALA A 28 16.18 19.95 18.41
CA ALA A 28 16.86 20.41 19.63
C ALA A 28 17.28 21.90 19.55
N SER A 29 17.53 22.42 18.35
CA SER A 29 17.80 23.86 18.12
C SER A 29 16.55 24.74 18.00
N GLY A 30 15.35 24.18 18.23
CA GLY A 30 14.06 24.88 18.13
C GLY A 30 13.53 25.05 16.71
N ARG A 31 14.15 24.41 15.71
CA ARG A 31 13.75 24.48 14.29
C ARG A 31 13.16 23.14 13.85
N VAL A 32 11.88 22.92 14.15
CA VAL A 32 11.15 21.74 13.66
C VAL A 32 10.59 22.04 12.27
N LEU A 33 11.18 21.41 11.25
CA LEU A 33 10.69 21.47 9.87
C LEU A 33 10.20 20.08 9.48
N ALA A 34 8.92 19.96 9.12
CA ALA A 34 8.36 18.74 8.55
C ALA A 34 8.11 18.94 7.06
N THR A 35 8.53 17.97 6.26
CA THR A 35 8.18 17.87 4.83
C THR A 35 7.00 16.93 4.67
N THR A 36 6.10 17.22 3.73
CA THR A 36 4.93 16.39 3.44
C THR A 36 4.55 16.51 1.96
N ASP A 37 3.94 15.47 1.41
CA ASP A 37 3.35 15.47 0.07
C ASP A 37 1.86 15.84 0.07
N LEU A 38 1.29 16.19 1.22
CA LEU A 38 -0.09 16.62 1.36
C LEU A 38 -0.32 17.96 0.65
N SER A 39 -1.47 18.08 -0.01
CA SER A 39 -1.97 19.39 -0.45
C SER A 39 -2.28 20.31 0.75
N VAL A 40 -2.47 21.60 0.47
CA VAL A 40 -2.80 22.60 1.51
C VAL A 40 -4.08 22.20 2.27
N ASP A 41 -5.12 21.77 1.55
CA ASP A 41 -6.39 21.37 2.16
C ASP A 41 -6.21 20.14 3.06
N GLU A 42 -5.48 19.13 2.58
CA GLU A 42 -5.19 17.93 3.35
C GLU A 42 -4.39 18.24 4.61
N PHE A 43 -3.39 19.10 4.52
CA PHE A 43 -2.60 19.56 5.66
C PHE A 43 -3.49 20.21 6.73
N LEU A 44 -4.37 21.13 6.32
CA LEU A 44 -5.28 21.83 7.26
C LEU A 44 -6.30 20.87 7.88
N LEU A 45 -6.86 19.95 7.10
CA LEU A 45 -7.83 18.97 7.59
C LEU A 45 -7.20 17.96 8.55
N LEU A 46 -5.97 17.50 8.28
CA LEU A 46 -5.24 16.64 9.23
C LEU A 46 -5.03 17.34 10.57
N ARG A 47 -4.61 18.62 10.55
CA ARG A 47 -4.48 19.40 11.79
C ARG A 47 -5.81 19.56 12.51
N ARG A 48 -6.90 19.76 11.78
CA ARG A 48 -8.26 19.84 12.34
C ARG A 48 -8.71 18.52 12.97
N ALA A 49 -8.28 17.38 12.43
CA ALA A 49 -8.48 16.06 13.04
C ALA A 49 -7.55 15.79 14.26
N GLY A 50 -6.70 16.74 14.66
CA GLY A 50 -5.78 16.58 15.79
C GLY A 50 -4.46 15.90 15.44
N PHE A 51 -4.13 15.79 14.16
CA PHE A 51 -2.89 15.17 13.69
C PHE A 51 -1.92 16.22 13.12
N GLU A 52 -0.66 16.15 13.54
CA GLU A 52 0.42 17.00 13.05
C GLU A 52 1.38 16.17 12.18
N PRO A 53 1.68 16.61 10.95
CA PRO A 53 2.73 16.00 10.15
C PRO A 53 4.10 16.14 10.84
N VAL A 54 4.80 15.02 11.02
CA VAL A 54 6.14 14.98 11.62
C VAL A 54 7.25 14.72 10.59
N GLY A 55 6.87 14.35 9.36
CA GLY A 55 7.80 14.25 8.25
C GLY A 55 7.32 13.28 7.18
N MET A 56 7.95 13.35 6.01
CA MET A 56 7.77 12.38 4.95
C MET A 56 8.62 11.15 5.27
N VAL A 57 8.04 9.98 5.09
CA VAL A 57 8.70 8.70 5.33
C VAL A 57 8.77 7.87 4.07
N VAL A 58 9.88 7.16 3.90
CA VAL A 58 10.12 6.32 2.72
C VAL A 58 10.73 4.99 3.14
N GLY A 59 10.19 3.90 2.58
CA GLY A 59 10.81 2.59 2.61
C GLY A 59 10.99 2.09 1.18
N SER A 60 12.14 1.49 0.90
CA SER A 60 12.43 0.90 -0.42
C SER A 60 12.99 -0.51 -0.25
N SER A 61 12.65 -1.40 -1.17
CA SER A 61 13.11 -2.78 -1.25
C SER A 61 13.40 -3.14 -2.70
N VAL A 62 14.63 -3.51 -3.02
CA VAL A 62 15.01 -3.97 -4.36
C VAL A 62 14.98 -5.49 -4.38
N TYR A 63 14.15 -6.05 -5.25
CA TYR A 63 14.01 -7.49 -5.41
C TYR A 63 14.44 -7.92 -6.81
N HIS A 64 15.28 -8.97 -6.85
CA HIS A 64 15.49 -9.73 -8.06
C HIS A 64 14.43 -10.84 -8.11
N VAL A 65 13.55 -10.75 -9.07
CA VAL A 65 12.45 -11.68 -9.22
C VAL A 65 12.85 -12.78 -10.20
N GLY A 66 13.06 -13.98 -9.68
CA GLY A 66 13.46 -15.12 -10.51
C GLY A 66 12.39 -15.51 -11.51
N ILE A 67 12.79 -15.81 -12.75
CA ILE A 67 11.91 -16.36 -13.78
C ILE A 67 11.42 -17.74 -13.32
N GLN A 68 10.11 -17.87 -13.07
CA GLN A 68 9.49 -19.16 -12.83
C GLN A 68 9.10 -19.79 -14.17
N SER A 69 9.80 -20.86 -14.56
CA SER A 69 9.43 -21.69 -15.71
C SER A 69 8.27 -22.62 -15.35
N GLY A 70 7.08 -22.04 -15.12
CA GLY A 70 5.84 -22.80 -14.99
C GLY A 70 5.50 -23.52 -16.30
N SER A 71 4.62 -24.53 -16.25
CA SER A 71 4.08 -25.12 -17.48
C SER A 71 3.34 -24.03 -18.28
N TRP A 72 3.97 -23.53 -19.34
CA TRP A 72 3.48 -22.47 -20.25
C TRP A 72 2.10 -22.78 -20.88
N LYS A 73 1.54 -23.95 -20.59
CA LYS A 73 0.30 -24.49 -21.16
C LYS A 73 -0.93 -24.33 -20.26
N GLN A 74 -0.79 -23.91 -19.00
CA GLN A 74 -1.92 -23.82 -18.06
C GLN A 74 -2.13 -22.41 -17.50
N ASN A 75 -3.40 -22.03 -17.38
CA ASN A 75 -3.82 -20.86 -16.62
C ASN A 75 -3.71 -21.20 -15.14
N GLN A 76 -2.88 -20.47 -14.39
CA GLN A 76 -2.68 -20.73 -12.97
C GLN A 76 -1.98 -19.56 -12.27
N GLU A 77 -2.13 -19.51 -10.94
CA GLU A 77 -1.31 -18.64 -10.10
C GLU A 77 0.17 -19.09 -10.10
N LEU A 78 1.06 -18.13 -10.26
CA LEU A 78 2.50 -18.27 -10.05
C LEU A 78 2.84 -18.00 -8.57
N GLN A 79 2.57 -18.96 -7.69
CA GLN A 79 2.66 -18.77 -6.23
C GLN A 79 4.00 -18.22 -5.75
N VAL A 80 5.13 -18.69 -6.30
CA VAL A 80 6.47 -18.19 -5.89
C VAL A 80 6.62 -16.71 -6.23
N LEU A 81 6.15 -16.32 -7.42
CA LEU A 81 6.16 -14.93 -7.86
C LEU A 81 5.20 -14.09 -7.03
N THR A 82 3.97 -14.56 -6.79
CA THR A 82 3.01 -13.91 -5.87
C THR A 82 3.67 -13.64 -4.51
N SER A 83 4.28 -14.66 -3.88
CA SER A 83 4.92 -14.51 -2.57
C SER A 83 6.11 -13.54 -2.62
N ALA A 84 6.92 -13.58 -3.68
CA ALA A 84 8.03 -12.64 -3.83
C ALA A 84 7.54 -11.19 -3.92
N MET A 85 6.50 -10.92 -4.73
CA MET A 85 5.89 -9.61 -4.90
C MET A 85 5.24 -9.09 -3.60
N TYR A 86 4.65 -9.99 -2.80
CA TYR A 86 4.10 -9.66 -1.49
C TYR A 86 5.23 -9.29 -0.51
N ASN A 87 6.23 -10.17 -0.36
CA ASN A 87 7.35 -9.97 0.55
C ASN A 87 8.17 -8.71 0.23
N ALA A 88 8.29 -8.36 -1.05
CA ALA A 88 8.99 -7.15 -1.46
C ALA A 88 8.27 -5.87 -1.01
N ARG A 89 6.93 -5.83 -1.13
CA ARG A 89 6.09 -4.73 -0.62
C ARG A 89 6.13 -4.67 0.89
N GLU A 90 6.00 -5.82 1.55
CA GLU A 90 6.03 -5.92 3.01
C GLU A 90 7.34 -5.35 3.58
N LEU A 91 8.48 -5.68 2.96
CA LEU A 91 9.78 -5.15 3.38
C LEU A 91 9.92 -3.63 3.12
N ALA A 92 9.32 -3.10 2.05
CA ALA A 92 9.31 -1.66 1.83
C ALA A 92 8.43 -0.95 2.88
N MET A 93 7.27 -1.52 3.19
CA MET A 93 6.36 -1.02 4.23
C MET A 93 7.00 -1.05 5.62
N SER A 94 7.62 -2.17 6.03
CA SER A 94 8.24 -2.29 7.34
C SER A 94 9.36 -1.27 7.56
N ARG A 95 10.12 -0.94 6.50
CA ARG A 95 11.16 0.11 6.55
C ARG A 95 10.56 1.51 6.70
N MET A 96 9.48 1.80 5.98
CA MET A 96 8.75 3.07 6.11
C MET A 96 8.15 3.22 7.52
N GLU A 97 7.57 2.15 8.07
CA GLU A 97 7.00 2.11 9.42
C GLU A 97 8.07 2.29 10.50
N ALA A 98 9.22 1.63 10.36
CA ALA A 98 10.36 1.83 11.27
C ALA A 98 10.82 3.30 11.28
N GLU A 99 10.76 3.96 10.12
CA GLU A 99 11.13 5.37 10.01
C GLU A 99 10.10 6.28 10.67
N ALA A 100 8.81 6.02 10.45
CA ALA A 100 7.72 6.70 11.13
C ALA A 100 7.79 6.49 12.65
N GLN A 101 8.14 5.29 13.10
CA GLN A 101 8.32 4.98 14.52
C GLN A 101 9.47 5.78 15.14
N ALA A 102 10.60 5.89 14.44
CA ALA A 102 11.74 6.71 14.88
C ALA A 102 11.38 8.20 14.96
N LEU A 103 10.50 8.68 14.09
CA LEU A 103 9.92 10.04 14.16
C LEU A 103 8.86 10.19 15.28
N GLY A 104 8.59 9.16 16.07
CA GLY A 104 7.56 9.17 17.11
C GLY A 104 6.15 9.37 16.54
N ALA A 105 5.89 8.91 15.31
CA ALA A 105 4.59 9.03 14.68
C ALA A 105 3.54 8.13 15.35
N SER A 106 2.27 8.52 15.24
CA SER A 106 1.11 7.68 15.53
C SER A 106 0.75 6.81 14.32
N GLY A 107 1.04 7.29 13.11
CA GLY A 107 0.79 6.56 11.87
C GLY A 107 1.34 7.27 10.64
N VAL A 108 1.07 6.71 9.47
CA VAL A 108 1.42 7.24 8.15
C VAL A 108 0.14 7.36 7.32
N VAL A 109 -0.08 8.54 6.75
CA VAL A 109 -1.25 8.88 5.91
C VAL A 109 -0.80 9.14 4.48
N GLY A 110 -1.68 8.86 3.52
CA GLY A 110 -1.40 9.04 2.09
C GLY A 110 -0.35 8.07 1.57
N VAL A 111 -0.27 6.86 2.15
CA VAL A 111 0.69 5.84 1.73
C VAL A 111 0.48 5.48 0.26
N LYS A 112 1.54 5.61 -0.53
CA LYS A 112 1.62 5.22 -1.94
C LYS A 112 2.63 4.10 -2.08
N LEU A 113 2.18 2.99 -2.66
CA LEU A 113 3.03 1.88 -3.07
C LEU A 113 3.32 2.00 -4.56
N THR A 114 4.58 2.01 -4.94
CA THR A 114 5.00 2.06 -6.34
C THR A 114 6.09 1.04 -6.60
N ILE A 115 6.17 0.58 -7.85
CA ILE A 115 7.25 -0.29 -8.30
C ILE A 115 7.95 0.40 -9.46
N ARG A 116 9.28 0.50 -9.39
CA ARG A 116 10.13 0.97 -10.48
C ARG A 116 11.00 -0.17 -10.97
N PHE A 117 10.90 -0.49 -12.25
CA PHE A 117 11.79 -1.44 -12.90
C PHE A 117 13.06 -0.71 -13.36
N LEU A 118 14.21 -1.26 -13.01
CA LEU A 118 15.49 -0.66 -13.37
C LEU A 118 15.88 -1.10 -14.78
N GLU A 119 16.18 -0.15 -15.66
CA GLU A 119 16.49 -0.41 -17.08
C GLU A 119 17.71 -1.33 -17.31
N TRP A 120 18.56 -1.51 -16.30
CA TRP A 120 19.81 -2.29 -16.40
C TRP A 120 19.63 -3.78 -16.05
N GLY A 121 18.42 -4.23 -15.71
CA GLY A 121 18.10 -5.64 -15.51
C GLY A 121 16.59 -5.87 -15.55
N THR A 122 16.12 -6.65 -16.54
CA THR A 122 14.69 -6.92 -16.79
C THR A 122 13.95 -7.57 -15.62
N ASP A 123 14.69 -8.05 -14.62
CA ASP A 123 14.17 -8.86 -13.52
C ASP A 123 14.35 -8.18 -12.14
N ILE A 124 14.72 -6.90 -12.11
CA ILE A 124 14.95 -6.14 -10.87
C ILE A 124 13.92 -5.02 -10.72
N GLY A 125 13.07 -5.17 -9.70
CA GLY A 125 12.08 -4.17 -9.30
C GLY A 125 12.42 -3.53 -7.97
N GLU A 126 12.38 -2.20 -7.91
CA GLU A 126 12.41 -1.42 -6.68
C GLU A 126 10.98 -1.13 -6.22
N PHE A 127 10.61 -1.67 -5.06
CA PHE A 127 9.34 -1.46 -4.39
C PHE A 127 9.50 -0.32 -3.40
N ILE A 128 8.69 0.71 -3.54
CA ILE A 128 8.79 1.95 -2.77
C ILE A 128 7.46 2.20 -2.07
N ALA A 129 7.52 2.36 -0.75
CA ALA A 129 6.45 2.87 0.08
C ALA A 129 6.80 4.29 0.50
N ILE A 130 5.91 5.25 0.27
CA ILE A 130 6.07 6.64 0.66
C ILE A 130 4.78 7.18 1.27
N GLY A 131 4.89 8.00 2.31
CA GLY A 131 3.74 8.69 2.89
C GLY A 131 4.16 9.80 3.85
N THR A 132 3.18 10.43 4.47
CA THR A 132 3.41 11.44 5.51
C THR A 132 3.19 10.83 6.88
N ALA A 133 4.24 10.76 7.70
CA ALA A 133 4.15 10.38 9.09
C ALA A 133 3.45 11.48 9.90
N VAL A 134 2.46 11.09 10.71
CA VAL A 134 1.62 12.00 11.49
C VAL A 134 1.62 11.60 12.97
N ARG A 135 1.52 12.59 13.85
CA ARG A 135 1.41 12.40 15.30
C ARG A 135 0.13 13.04 15.81
N HIS A 136 -0.65 12.31 16.60
CA HIS A 136 -1.80 12.87 17.27
C HIS A 136 -1.37 13.76 18.46
N SER A 137 -1.93 14.96 18.57
CA SER A 137 -1.55 15.94 19.61
C SER A 137 -2.30 15.76 20.94
N GLY A 138 -3.46 15.11 20.94
CA GLY A 138 -4.36 15.00 22.10
C GLY A 138 -4.01 13.93 23.13
N GLY A 139 -2.76 13.42 23.17
CA GLY A 139 -2.29 12.47 24.19
C GLY A 139 -2.86 11.05 24.13
N GLN A 140 -3.92 10.83 23.35
CA GLN A 140 -4.45 9.50 23.07
C GLN A 140 -3.49 8.70 22.19
N ASP A 141 -3.35 7.40 22.47
CA ASP A 141 -2.64 6.50 21.57
C ASP A 141 -3.52 6.16 20.36
N TRP A 142 -2.95 6.41 19.19
CA TRP A 142 -3.56 6.17 17.89
C TRP A 142 -2.80 5.12 17.09
N ARG A 143 -1.73 4.57 17.64
CA ARG A 143 -0.97 3.48 17.01
C ARG A 143 -1.85 2.25 16.85
N ALA A 144 -1.49 1.43 15.86
CA ALA A 144 -2.13 0.15 15.65
C ALA A 144 -1.77 -0.85 16.76
N ASP A 145 -2.41 -2.01 16.74
CA ASP A 145 -2.14 -3.10 17.67
C ASP A 145 -0.63 -3.41 17.72
N GLY A 146 -0.09 -3.61 18.92
CA GLY A 146 1.35 -3.79 19.14
C GLY A 146 2.15 -2.49 19.24
N GLY A 147 1.50 -1.32 19.19
CA GLY A 147 2.17 -0.02 19.40
C GLY A 147 3.02 0.44 18.22
N ILE A 148 2.75 -0.09 17.03
CA ILE A 148 3.37 0.32 15.77
C ILE A 148 2.54 1.42 15.10
N PRO A 149 3.16 2.35 14.35
CA PRO A 149 2.40 3.36 13.61
C PRO A 149 1.37 2.70 12.67
N PHE A 150 0.12 3.15 12.67
CA PHE A 150 -0.84 2.68 11.65
C PHE A 150 -0.38 3.12 10.25
N THR A 151 -0.80 2.41 9.22
CA THR A 151 -0.58 2.82 7.82
C THR A 151 -1.91 3.02 7.11
N SER A 152 -1.98 3.99 6.22
CA SER A 152 -3.21 4.29 5.49
C SER A 152 -2.91 4.94 4.15
N ASP A 153 -3.54 4.44 3.10
CA ASP A 153 -3.53 5.03 1.75
C ASP A 153 -4.56 6.16 1.56
N LEU A 154 -5.33 6.48 2.60
CA LEU A 154 -6.30 7.57 2.54
C LEU A 154 -5.60 8.90 2.29
N SER A 155 -6.20 9.70 1.40
CA SER A 155 -5.89 11.13 1.28
C SER A 155 -6.15 11.84 2.61
N GLY A 156 -5.52 13.00 2.85
CA GLY A 156 -5.76 13.75 4.09
C GLY A 156 -7.24 14.15 4.27
N GLN A 157 -7.96 14.35 3.16
CA GLN A 157 -9.40 14.62 3.17
C GLN A 157 -10.22 13.40 3.57
N ALA A 158 -9.93 12.23 2.99
CA ALA A 158 -10.61 10.98 3.32
C ALA A 158 -10.31 10.57 4.78
N PHE A 159 -9.05 10.70 5.19
CA PHE A 159 -8.61 10.49 6.55
C PHE A 159 -9.36 11.39 7.53
N TYR A 160 -9.43 12.70 7.28
CA TYR A 160 -10.19 13.62 8.12
C TYR A 160 -11.64 13.15 8.31
N LYS A 161 -12.35 12.86 7.21
CA LYS A 161 -13.75 12.38 7.24
C LYS A 161 -13.89 11.10 8.06
N LEU A 162 -12.99 10.14 7.87
CA LEU A 162 -12.96 8.89 8.61
C LEU A 162 -12.87 9.13 10.13
N ILE A 163 -11.91 9.97 10.55
CA ILE A 163 -11.64 10.26 11.96
C ILE A 163 -12.81 10.98 12.61
N VAL A 164 -13.34 12.04 11.98
CA VAL A 164 -14.44 12.82 12.57
C VAL A 164 -15.77 12.07 12.60
N SER A 165 -15.95 11.09 11.72
CA SER A 165 -17.09 10.16 11.75
C SER A 165 -16.97 9.05 12.80
N GLY A 166 -15.87 9.02 13.56
CA GLY A 166 -15.71 8.07 14.66
C GLY A 166 -15.12 6.73 14.24
N PHE A 167 -14.28 6.68 13.21
CA PHE A 167 -13.52 5.49 12.83
C PHE A 167 -12.02 5.68 13.06
N ARG A 168 -11.28 4.58 13.18
CA ARG A 168 -9.81 4.56 13.20
C ARG A 168 -9.25 3.72 12.06
N PRO A 169 -8.16 4.17 11.43
CA PRO A 169 -7.34 3.30 10.59
C PRO A 169 -6.56 2.31 11.47
N LEU A 170 -6.38 1.10 10.97
CA LEU A 170 -5.62 0.04 11.63
C LEU A 170 -4.32 -0.26 10.87
N GLY A 171 -4.39 -0.23 9.54
CA GLY A 171 -3.25 -0.53 8.69
C GLY A 171 -3.66 -0.58 7.22
N LEU A 172 -2.68 -0.45 6.35
CA LEU A 172 -2.82 -0.78 4.94
C LEU A 172 -2.95 -2.30 4.84
N VAL A 173 -3.96 -2.76 4.09
CA VAL A 173 -4.13 -4.19 3.80
C VAL A 173 -3.96 -4.42 2.31
N VAL A 174 -3.29 -5.51 1.99
CA VAL A 174 -2.89 -5.86 0.63
C VAL A 174 -3.21 -7.32 0.35
N GLY A 175 -3.66 -7.59 -0.86
CA GLY A 175 -3.70 -8.94 -1.39
C GLY A 175 -3.25 -8.92 -2.83
N ASN A 176 -2.32 -9.79 -3.18
CA ASN A 176 -1.85 -9.91 -4.55
C ASN A 176 -2.07 -11.31 -5.10
N CYS A 177 -2.14 -11.41 -6.43
CA CYS A 177 -2.14 -12.64 -7.18
C CYS A 177 -1.38 -12.40 -8.48
N VAL A 178 -0.30 -13.14 -8.69
CA VAL A 178 0.40 -13.13 -9.98
C VAL A 178 -0.04 -14.34 -10.77
N TYR A 179 -0.68 -14.10 -11.92
CA TYR A 179 -1.36 -15.12 -12.68
C TYR A 179 -0.76 -15.25 -14.07
N HIS A 180 -0.51 -16.49 -14.49
CA HIS A 180 -0.04 -16.83 -15.82
C HIS A 180 -1.22 -17.18 -16.73
N MET A 181 -1.27 -16.56 -17.91
CA MET A 181 -2.24 -16.88 -18.96
C MET A 181 -1.59 -17.75 -20.03
N ALA A 182 -2.09 -18.97 -20.20
CA ALA A 182 -1.59 -19.89 -21.22
C ALA A 182 -1.93 -19.43 -22.64
N HIS A 183 -0.93 -19.54 -23.51
CA HIS A 183 -1.06 -19.26 -24.94
C HIS A 183 -2.09 -20.16 -25.65
N GLN A 184 -2.45 -21.34 -25.14
CA GLN A 184 -3.44 -22.20 -25.79
C GLN A 184 -4.82 -21.54 -25.93
N SER A 185 -5.12 -20.59 -25.05
CA SER A 185 -6.31 -19.75 -25.15
C SER A 185 -6.27 -18.84 -26.39
N PHE A 186 -5.10 -18.55 -26.98
CA PHE A 186 -4.97 -17.84 -28.26
C PHE A 186 -5.49 -18.64 -29.45
N GLY A 187 -5.47 -19.98 -29.44
CA GLY A 187 -6.09 -20.77 -30.51
C GLY A 187 -7.61 -20.62 -30.56
N THR A 188 -8.23 -20.49 -29.38
CA THR A 188 -9.65 -20.15 -29.21
C THR A 188 -9.93 -18.70 -29.60
N VAL A 189 -9.07 -17.76 -29.21
CA VAL A 189 -9.12 -16.34 -29.63
C VAL A 189 -9.05 -16.24 -31.16
N LEU A 190 -8.15 -16.98 -31.80
CA LEU A 190 -7.97 -16.98 -33.26
C LEU A 190 -9.22 -17.49 -33.99
N ARG A 191 -9.92 -18.47 -33.41
CA ARG A 191 -11.21 -18.97 -33.93
C ARG A 191 -12.37 -17.99 -33.75
N GLN A 192 -12.26 -17.03 -32.83
CA GLN A 192 -13.24 -15.98 -32.57
C GLN A 192 -12.89 -14.64 -33.22
N ILE A 193 -11.78 -14.54 -33.98
CA ILE A 193 -11.46 -13.34 -34.76
C ILE A 193 -12.59 -13.06 -35.75
N GLY A 194 -13.20 -11.88 -35.64
CA GLY A 194 -14.36 -11.45 -36.43
C GLY A 194 -15.72 -11.63 -35.75
N GLN A 195 -15.76 -12.18 -34.53
CA GLN A 195 -16.95 -12.24 -33.70
C GLN A 195 -16.77 -11.38 -32.43
N ASN A 196 -17.69 -10.44 -32.20
CA ASN A 196 -17.70 -9.61 -30.99
C ASN A 196 -18.34 -10.40 -29.83
N THR A 197 -17.67 -11.43 -29.34
CA THR A 197 -18.15 -12.28 -28.24
C THR A 197 -17.10 -12.44 -27.15
N GLU A 198 -17.57 -12.80 -25.95
CA GLU A 198 -16.70 -13.01 -24.80
C GLU A 198 -15.80 -14.25 -24.99
N ILE A 199 -14.54 -14.11 -24.61
CA ILE A 199 -13.59 -15.22 -24.56
C ILE A 199 -13.63 -15.81 -23.15
N ALA A 200 -14.70 -16.55 -22.84
CA ALA A 200 -15.04 -17.00 -21.49
C ALA A 200 -13.86 -17.60 -20.67
N PRO A 201 -12.94 -18.40 -21.24
CA PRO A 201 -11.77 -18.90 -20.49
C PRO A 201 -10.83 -17.80 -19.99
N PHE A 202 -10.65 -16.70 -20.75
CA PHE A 202 -9.86 -15.56 -20.31
C PHE A 202 -10.59 -14.81 -19.20
N THR A 203 -11.89 -14.53 -19.40
CA THR A 203 -12.68 -13.80 -18.40
C THR A 203 -12.69 -14.55 -17.07
N GLN A 204 -12.90 -15.86 -17.09
CA GLN A 204 -12.94 -16.67 -15.87
C GLN A 204 -11.59 -16.65 -15.13
N ALA A 205 -10.47 -16.74 -15.85
CA ALA A 205 -9.14 -16.65 -15.25
C ALA A 205 -8.88 -15.27 -14.62
N LEU A 206 -9.33 -14.19 -15.26
CA LEU A 206 -9.24 -12.83 -14.71
C LEU A 206 -10.10 -12.66 -13.45
N TYR A 207 -11.30 -13.23 -13.43
CA TYR A 207 -12.15 -13.23 -12.24
C TYR A 207 -11.51 -14.01 -11.10
N GLU A 208 -11.04 -15.23 -11.34
CA GLU A 208 -10.36 -16.05 -10.34
C GLU A 208 -9.16 -15.33 -9.71
N ALA A 209 -8.31 -14.70 -10.54
CA ALA A 209 -7.15 -13.98 -10.06
C ALA A 209 -7.51 -12.75 -9.19
N ARG A 210 -8.57 -12.00 -9.56
CA ARG A 210 -9.09 -10.88 -8.77
C ARG A 210 -9.68 -11.34 -7.45
N GLU A 211 -10.51 -12.38 -7.47
CA GLU A 211 -11.10 -12.94 -6.25
C GLU A 211 -10.03 -13.41 -5.28
N LEU A 212 -8.95 -14.03 -5.78
CA LEU A 212 -7.84 -14.46 -4.92
C LEU A 212 -7.10 -13.27 -4.28
N ALA A 213 -6.84 -12.20 -5.05
CA ALA A 213 -6.24 -10.98 -4.51
C ALA A 213 -7.15 -10.32 -3.46
N MET A 214 -8.46 -10.22 -3.73
CA MET A 214 -9.44 -9.64 -2.80
C MET A 214 -9.58 -10.48 -1.51
N SER A 215 -9.67 -11.80 -1.63
CA SER A 215 -9.77 -12.72 -0.49
C SER A 215 -8.56 -12.60 0.44
N ARG A 216 -7.35 -12.45 -0.12
CA ARG A 216 -6.13 -12.26 0.67
C ARG A 216 -6.10 -10.90 1.40
N MET A 217 -6.53 -9.83 0.73
CA MET A 217 -6.66 -8.51 1.36
C MET A 217 -7.70 -8.53 2.51
N GLN A 218 -8.83 -9.23 2.32
CA GLN A 218 -9.83 -9.42 3.37
C GLN A 218 -9.27 -10.22 4.54
N ALA A 219 -8.52 -11.30 4.27
CA ALA A 219 -7.86 -12.09 5.32
C ALA A 219 -6.81 -11.28 6.11
N GLU A 220 -6.17 -10.28 5.50
CA GLU A 220 -5.34 -9.30 6.22
C GLU A 220 -6.17 -8.38 7.11
N ALA A 221 -7.27 -7.85 6.59
CA ALA A 221 -8.17 -7.00 7.35
C ALA A 221 -8.76 -7.73 8.56
N GLU A 222 -9.14 -9.00 8.41
CA GLU A 222 -9.60 -9.86 9.51
C GLU A 222 -8.53 -10.08 10.57
N ARG A 223 -7.27 -10.32 10.17
CA ARG A 223 -6.13 -10.43 11.11
C ARG A 223 -5.87 -9.13 11.85
N ALA A 224 -6.04 -7.98 11.19
CA ALA A 224 -6.00 -6.66 11.81
C ALA A 224 -7.27 -6.36 12.63
N SER A 225 -8.21 -7.30 12.74
CA SER A 225 -9.48 -7.14 13.46
C SER A 225 -10.35 -5.98 12.92
N ALA A 226 -10.21 -5.64 11.63
CA ALA A 226 -11.00 -4.61 10.98
C ALA A 226 -12.47 -5.00 10.87
N THR A 227 -13.36 -4.01 10.83
CA THR A 227 -14.78 -4.22 10.48
C THR A 227 -15.03 -3.95 9.00
N SER A 228 -14.18 -3.16 8.36
CA SER A 228 -14.32 -2.76 6.95
C SER A 228 -12.96 -2.39 6.37
N VAL A 229 -12.86 -2.44 5.03
CA VAL A 229 -11.75 -1.88 4.25
C VAL A 229 -12.33 -0.77 3.38
N VAL A 230 -11.72 0.41 3.40
CA VAL A 230 -12.14 1.58 2.61
C VAL A 230 -11.07 1.99 1.60
N GLU A 231 -11.47 2.79 0.60
CA GLU A 231 -10.62 3.16 -0.54
C GLU A 231 -10.00 1.94 -1.24
N THR A 232 -10.76 0.83 -1.28
CA THR A 232 -10.32 -0.39 -1.96
C THR A 232 -10.15 -0.14 -3.45
N ARG A 233 -8.97 -0.46 -3.97
CA ARG A 233 -8.68 -0.47 -5.41
C ARG A 233 -8.08 -1.80 -5.82
N ILE A 234 -8.32 -2.17 -7.07
CA ILE A 234 -7.70 -3.32 -7.71
C ILE A 234 -6.88 -2.79 -8.88
N GLU A 235 -5.56 -2.90 -8.75
CA GLU A 235 -4.62 -2.57 -9.81
C GLU A 235 -4.27 -3.83 -10.59
N VAL A 236 -4.23 -3.71 -11.91
CA VAL A 236 -3.78 -4.78 -12.80
C VAL A 236 -2.54 -4.31 -13.53
N ALA A 237 -1.39 -4.87 -13.17
CA ALA A 237 -0.14 -4.58 -13.83
C ALA A 237 0.13 -5.66 -14.89
N THR A 238 0.22 -5.22 -16.14
CA THR A 238 0.60 -6.04 -17.30
C THR A 238 2.02 -5.67 -17.73
N HIS A 239 2.74 -6.56 -18.41
CA HIS A 239 4.07 -6.29 -19.00
C HIS A 239 5.22 -6.06 -18.01
N VAL A 240 5.02 -6.38 -16.73
CA VAL A 240 6.07 -6.22 -15.72
C VAL A 240 7.15 -7.30 -15.85
N TRP A 241 6.77 -8.52 -16.21
CA TRP A 241 7.65 -9.70 -16.22
C TRP A 241 7.61 -10.47 -17.56
N SER A 242 6.44 -10.48 -18.21
CA SER A 242 6.19 -11.04 -19.56
C SER A 242 4.79 -10.62 -20.01
N SER A 243 4.48 -10.63 -21.31
CA SER A 243 3.14 -10.28 -21.82
C SER A 243 2.02 -11.26 -21.42
N HIS A 244 2.37 -12.40 -20.82
CA HIS A 244 1.44 -13.46 -20.40
C HIS A 244 1.35 -13.61 -18.87
N ILE A 245 1.97 -12.69 -18.13
CA ILE A 245 1.94 -12.65 -16.66
C ILE A 245 1.31 -11.33 -16.26
N MET A 246 0.29 -11.42 -15.41
CA MET A 246 -0.39 -10.25 -14.86
C MET A 246 -0.37 -10.31 -13.35
N GLU A 247 -0.10 -9.17 -12.72
CA GLU A 247 -0.30 -9.01 -11.29
C GLU A 247 -1.64 -8.33 -11.03
N PHE A 248 -2.43 -8.92 -10.15
CA PHE A 248 -3.61 -8.33 -9.54
C PHE A 248 -3.25 -7.92 -8.13
N LEU A 249 -3.44 -6.65 -7.80
CA LEU A 249 -3.10 -6.07 -6.52
C LEU A 249 -4.32 -5.37 -5.95
N SER A 250 -4.89 -5.93 -4.90
CA SER A 250 -5.94 -5.32 -4.08
C SER A 250 -5.30 -4.60 -2.90
N ILE A 251 -5.61 -3.32 -2.72
CA ILE A 251 -5.12 -2.49 -1.61
C ILE A 251 -6.26 -1.67 -1.04
N GLY A 252 -6.27 -1.45 0.27
CA GLY A 252 -7.07 -0.43 0.92
C GLY A 252 -6.62 -0.19 2.36
N THR A 253 -7.34 0.68 3.08
CA THR A 253 -7.13 0.90 4.52
C THR A 253 -8.14 0.09 5.33
N ALA A 254 -7.64 -0.78 6.21
CA ALA A 254 -8.45 -1.45 7.23
C ALA A 254 -8.89 -0.46 8.32
N ILE A 255 -10.17 -0.48 8.67
CA ILE A 255 -10.76 0.45 9.65
C ILE A 255 -11.65 -0.27 10.66
N ARG A 256 -11.86 0.39 11.80
CA ARG A 256 -12.82 -0.02 12.84
C ARG A 256 -13.47 1.20 13.49
N PRO A 257 -14.74 1.13 13.93
CA PRO A 257 -15.35 2.16 14.76
C PRO A 257 -14.55 2.41 16.04
N THR A 258 -14.47 3.68 16.43
CA THR A 258 -14.16 4.05 17.81
C THR A 258 -15.33 3.66 18.70
N ASN A 259 -15.09 3.41 19.98
CA ASN A 259 -16.14 3.03 20.95
C ASN A 259 -17.21 4.13 21.20
N GLY A 260 -17.18 5.25 20.47
CA GLY A 260 -18.14 6.35 20.56
C GLY A 260 -19.27 6.22 19.54
N GLU A 261 -20.23 7.14 19.61
CA GLU A 261 -21.27 7.26 18.59
C GLU A 261 -20.68 7.72 17.25
N LEU A 262 -21.17 7.11 16.16
CA LEU A 262 -20.78 7.52 14.81
C LEU A 262 -21.39 8.89 14.50
N THR A 263 -20.55 9.85 14.15
CA THR A 263 -21.01 11.18 13.74
C THR A 263 -21.36 11.18 12.26
N VAL A 264 -22.61 11.54 11.94
CA VAL A 264 -23.04 11.77 10.57
C VAL A 264 -22.45 13.09 10.09
N LEU A 265 -21.70 13.05 8.98
CA LEU A 265 -21.22 14.27 8.34
C LEU A 265 -22.32 14.85 7.46
N GLU A 266 -22.65 16.12 7.69
CA GLU A 266 -23.56 16.84 6.79
C GLU A 266 -22.89 17.04 5.43
N PRO A 267 -23.50 16.59 4.32
CA PRO A 267 -22.92 16.74 3.00
C PRO A 267 -22.81 18.23 2.65
N GLN A 268 -21.60 18.67 2.31
CA GLN A 268 -21.36 20.03 1.84
C GLN A 268 -21.38 20.07 0.32
N VAL A 269 -22.20 20.96 -0.24
CA VAL A 269 -22.24 21.21 -1.68
C VAL A 269 -20.99 21.99 -2.07
N VAL A 270 -20.13 21.39 -2.89
CA VAL A 270 -19.01 22.09 -3.52
C VAL A 270 -19.44 22.48 -4.93
N LEU A 271 -19.63 23.78 -5.16
CA LEU A 271 -19.86 24.31 -6.50
C LEU A 271 -18.51 24.64 -7.12
N SER A 272 -18.15 23.97 -8.22
CA SER A 272 -16.98 24.39 -9.00
C SER A 272 -17.27 25.75 -9.66
N LEU A 273 -16.32 26.68 -9.60
CA LEU A 273 -16.41 27.98 -10.26
C LEU A 273 -15.92 27.95 -11.71
N ASP A 274 -15.42 26.79 -12.16
CA ASP A 274 -14.98 26.58 -13.54
C ASP A 274 -16.20 26.18 -14.39
N GLY A 275 -16.89 27.19 -14.93
CA GLY A 275 -17.94 27.08 -15.94
C GLY A 275 -17.47 27.54 -17.31
#